data_AF-A0A661SS28-F1
#
_entry.id   AF-A0A661SS28-F1
#
_cell.length_a   1.000
_cell.length_b   1.000
_cell.length_c   1.000
_cell.angle_alpha   90.00
_cell.angle_beta   90.00
_cell.angle_gamma   90.00
#
_symmetry.space_group_name_H-M   'P 1'
#
loop_
_entity.id
_entity.type
_entity.pdbx_description
1 polymer ?
#
loop_
_entity_poly.entity_id
_entity_poly.type
_entity_poly.pdbx_seq_one_letter_code
_entity_poly.pdbx_strand_id
1 'polypeptide(L)'
;MDKTLIANPKSVKEFGHTFKTHGAGDKNTRKLKGRAARTGQSQGQWLDNQATADFLKQKYDDIAKPEVVKIPRGLGQLIKPDGTIVPATKARSVPKPGYGFRTAYPVE
;
A
#
# COMPACT_ATOMS: atom_id res chain seq x y z
N MET A 1 15.04 -23.49 11.31
CA MET A 1 15.46 -22.86 10.03
C MET A 1 14.38 -21.88 9.65
N ASP A 2 14.49 -20.64 10.13
CA ASP A 2 13.55 -19.58 9.76
C ASP A 2 13.81 -19.18 8.32
N LYS A 3 13.01 -19.72 7.40
CA LYS A 3 12.95 -19.20 6.04
C LYS A 3 12.29 -17.84 6.14
N THR A 4 13.09 -16.78 6.26
CA THR A 4 12.64 -15.42 5.94
C THR A 4 12.29 -15.42 4.46
N LEU A 5 11.04 -15.77 4.15
CA LEU A 5 10.51 -15.75 2.80
C LEU A 5 10.31 -14.28 2.42
N ILE A 6 11.36 -13.66 1.87
CA ILE A 6 11.32 -12.33 1.25
C ILE A 6 10.10 -12.29 0.33
N ALA A 7 9.16 -11.39 0.62
CA ALA A 7 7.95 -11.27 -0.17
C ALA A 7 8.28 -10.76 -1.58
N ASN A 8 7.52 -11.16 -2.59
CA ASN A 8 7.72 -10.67 -3.95
C ASN A 8 6.67 -9.59 -4.28
N PRO A 9 7.01 -8.29 -4.26
CA PRO A 9 6.05 -7.22 -4.56
C PRO A 9 5.48 -7.27 -5.98
N LYS A 10 6.07 -8.05 -6.90
CA LYS A 10 5.53 -8.27 -8.25
C LYS A 10 4.44 -9.35 -8.30
N SER A 11 4.24 -10.10 -7.22
CA SER A 11 3.23 -11.16 -7.14
C SER A 11 1.82 -10.57 -7.13
N VAL A 12 1.19 -10.50 -8.30
CA VAL A 12 -0.22 -10.07 -8.43
C VAL A 12 -1.15 -11.04 -7.69
N LYS A 13 -0.79 -12.33 -7.63
CA LYS A 13 -1.51 -13.32 -6.83
C LYS A 13 -1.55 -12.91 -5.36
N GLU A 14 -0.45 -12.42 -4.81
CA GLU A 14 -0.35 -12.10 -3.38
C GLU A 14 -0.78 -10.67 -3.05
N PHE A 15 -0.44 -9.71 -3.90
CA PHE A 15 -0.59 -8.28 -3.59
C PHE A 15 -1.61 -7.55 -4.47
N GLY A 16 -2.25 -8.22 -5.43
CA GLY A 16 -3.29 -7.64 -6.26
C GLY A 16 -2.86 -6.32 -6.89
N HIS A 17 -3.61 -5.25 -6.61
CA HIS A 17 -3.34 -3.91 -7.14
C HIS A 17 -2.43 -3.02 -6.27
N THR A 18 -1.97 -3.51 -5.12
CA THR A 18 -1.16 -2.76 -4.13
C THR A 18 -0.02 -2.02 -4.80
N PHE A 19 0.91 -2.73 -5.44
CA PHE A 19 2.12 -2.09 -5.99
C PHE A 19 1.92 -1.52 -7.40
N LYS A 20 1.01 -2.12 -8.19
CA LYS A 20 0.68 -1.62 -9.52
C LYS A 20 0.03 -0.23 -9.48
N THR A 21 -0.78 0.04 -8.45
CA THR A 21 -1.55 1.29 -8.32
C THR A 21 -0.96 2.23 -7.28
N HIS A 22 -0.52 1.70 -6.14
CA HIS A 22 -0.08 2.47 -4.98
C HIS A 22 1.40 2.29 -4.67
N GLY A 23 2.16 1.54 -5.48
CA GLY A 23 3.58 1.30 -5.21
C GLY A 23 4.47 2.53 -5.39
N ALA A 24 5.73 2.37 -5.02
CA ALA A 24 6.78 3.36 -5.15
C ALA A 24 7.06 3.77 -6.61
N GLY A 25 7.69 4.94 -6.76
CA GLY A 25 8.25 5.43 -8.01
C GLY A 25 7.41 6.50 -8.72
N ASP A 26 8.11 7.34 -9.49
CA ASP A 26 7.58 8.57 -10.10
C ASP A 26 6.36 8.36 -10.98
N LYS A 27 6.30 7.21 -11.66
CA LYS A 27 5.15 6.85 -12.50
C LYS A 27 3.86 6.78 -11.68
N ASN A 28 3.91 6.17 -10.50
CA ASN A 28 2.76 6.10 -9.61
C ASN A 28 2.52 7.46 -8.95
N THR A 29 3.58 8.16 -8.51
CA THR A 29 3.47 9.51 -7.96
C THR A 29 2.68 10.44 -8.89
N ARG A 30 3.04 10.50 -10.19
CA ARG A 30 2.35 11.34 -11.17
C ARG A 30 0.89 10.96 -11.35
N LYS A 31 0.59 9.65 -11.44
CA LYS A 31 -0.79 9.15 -11.59
C LYS A 31 -1.65 9.44 -10.37
N LEU A 32 -1.11 9.24 -9.18
CA LEU A 32 -1.80 9.46 -7.92
C LEU A 32 -2.00 10.96 -7.68
N LYS A 33 -1.04 11.83 -8.02
CA LYS A 33 -1.21 13.28 -7.99
C LYS A 33 -2.34 13.75 -8.90
N GLY A 34 -2.36 13.28 -10.15
CA GLY A 34 -3.45 13.58 -11.08
C GLY A 34 -4.81 13.06 -10.59
N ARG A 35 -4.85 11.87 -9.98
CA ARG A 35 -6.07 11.34 -9.38
C ARG A 35 -6.53 12.17 -8.18
N ALA A 36 -5.63 12.54 -7.28
CA ALA A 36 -5.93 13.34 -6.09
C ALA A 36 -6.57 14.68 -6.46
N ALA A 37 -5.95 15.39 -7.43
CA ALA A 37 -6.48 16.64 -7.95
C ALA A 37 -7.86 16.46 -8.60
N ARG A 38 -8.03 15.42 -9.43
CA ARG A 38 -9.30 15.17 -10.13
C ARG A 38 -10.45 14.76 -9.21
N THR A 39 -10.18 13.96 -8.19
CA THR A 39 -11.25 13.44 -7.31
C THR A 39 -11.49 14.28 -6.08
N GLY A 40 -10.61 15.25 -5.77
CA GLY A 40 -10.66 15.99 -4.50
C GLY A 40 -10.41 15.10 -3.28
N GLN A 41 -9.74 13.95 -3.45
CA GLN A 41 -9.53 12.96 -2.40
C GLN A 41 -8.06 12.53 -2.34
N SER A 42 -7.49 12.50 -1.14
CA SER A 42 -6.12 12.06 -0.89
C SER A 42 -5.84 10.68 -1.49
N GLN A 43 -4.65 10.50 -2.06
CA GLN A 43 -4.22 9.22 -2.65
C GLN A 43 -3.01 8.67 -1.90
N GLY A 44 -3.11 7.42 -1.45
CA GLY A 44 -2.00 6.74 -0.77
C GLY A 44 -0.96 6.19 -1.74
N GLN A 45 0.32 6.36 -1.39
CA GLN A 45 1.46 5.80 -2.09
C GLN A 45 2.45 5.16 -1.10
N TRP A 46 2.83 3.91 -1.35
CA TRP A 46 3.94 3.22 -0.71
C TRP A 46 5.28 3.76 -1.22
N LEU A 47 6.25 3.91 -0.32
CA LEU A 47 7.57 4.46 -0.65
C LEU A 47 8.63 3.39 -0.91
N ASP A 48 8.46 2.20 -0.33
CA ASP A 48 9.31 1.04 -0.56
C ASP A 48 8.44 -0.20 -0.79
N ASN A 49 8.46 -0.72 -2.01
CA ASN A 49 7.64 -1.87 -2.38
C ASN A 49 8.05 -3.15 -1.65
N GLN A 50 9.36 -3.35 -1.42
CA GLN A 50 9.85 -4.57 -0.81
C GLN A 50 9.53 -4.56 0.68
N ALA A 51 9.88 -3.48 1.39
CA ALA A 51 9.57 -3.34 2.81
C ALA A 51 8.05 -3.41 3.08
N THR A 52 7.25 -2.84 2.18
CA THR A 52 5.78 -2.94 2.28
C THR A 52 5.30 -4.37 2.07
N ALA A 53 5.85 -5.12 1.10
CA ALA A 53 5.46 -6.49 0.84
C ALA A 53 5.77 -7.39 2.05
N ASP A 54 6.94 -7.21 2.66
CA ASP A 54 7.34 -7.93 3.87
C ASP A 54 6.44 -7.57 5.06
N PHE A 55 6.12 -6.29 5.26
CA PHE A 55 5.18 -5.83 6.29
C PHE A 55 3.77 -6.43 6.11
N LEU A 56 3.22 -6.38 4.89
CA LEU A 56 1.88 -6.90 4.61
C LEU A 56 1.80 -8.42 4.78
N LYS A 57 2.88 -9.14 4.44
CA LYS A 57 2.95 -10.59 4.64
C LYS A 57 2.94 -10.97 6.12
N GLN A 58 3.63 -10.21 6.98
CA GLN A 58 3.58 -10.41 8.43
C GLN A 58 2.21 -10.14 9.04
N LYS A 59 1.40 -9.30 8.39
CA LYS A 59 0.04 -8.96 8.84
C LYS A 59 -1.05 -9.81 8.22
N TYR A 60 -0.72 -10.67 7.25
CA TYR A 60 -1.72 -11.34 6.44
C TYR A 60 -2.65 -12.24 7.28
N ASP A 61 -2.08 -13.05 8.17
CA ASP A 61 -2.84 -14.00 8.98
C ASP A 61 -3.80 -13.31 9.96
N ASP A 62 -3.57 -12.02 10.28
CA ASP A 62 -4.40 -11.22 11.16
C ASP A 62 -5.58 -10.53 10.44
N ILE A 63 -5.57 -10.48 9.09
CA ILE A 63 -6.51 -9.65 8.30
C ILE A 63 -7.53 -10.53 7.59
N ALA A 64 -8.63 -10.84 8.27
CA ALA A 64 -9.75 -11.60 7.71
C ALA A 64 -10.75 -10.74 6.92
N LYS A 65 -10.75 -9.42 7.14
CA LYS A 65 -11.69 -8.47 6.53
C LYS A 65 -10.99 -7.14 6.21
N PRO A 66 -11.60 -6.25 5.40
CA PRO A 66 -11.03 -4.93 5.17
C PRO A 66 -10.82 -4.17 6.47
N GLU A 67 -9.59 -3.70 6.72
CA GLU A 67 -9.21 -3.04 7.97
C GLU A 67 -8.19 -1.94 7.73
N VAL A 68 -8.13 -0.98 8.65
CA VAL A 68 -7.09 0.05 8.71
C VAL A 68 -6.07 -0.32 9.79
N VAL A 69 -4.83 -0.55 9.38
CA VAL A 69 -3.72 -0.91 10.28
C VAL A 69 -2.72 0.22 10.38
N LYS A 70 -2.04 0.34 11.54
CA LYS A 70 -0.90 1.25 11.68
C LYS A 70 0.26 0.77 10.81
N ILE A 71 0.96 1.70 10.18
CA ILE A 71 2.18 1.42 9.41
C ILE A 71 3.37 2.19 9.97
N PRO A 72 4.60 1.66 9.84
CA PRO A 72 5.81 2.39 10.19
C PRO A 72 5.90 3.73 9.46
N ARG A 73 6.39 4.77 10.16
CA ARG A 73 6.67 6.07 9.54
C ARG A 73 7.68 5.88 8.41
N GLY A 74 7.45 6.55 7.28
CA GLY A 74 8.32 6.46 6.11
C GLY A 74 8.00 5.29 5.17
N LEU A 75 7.08 4.40 5.53
CA LEU A 75 6.67 3.30 4.64
C LEU A 75 5.68 3.77 3.56
N GLY A 76 4.91 4.81 3.83
CA GLY A 76 3.94 5.37 2.90
C GLY A 76 3.70 6.87 3.09
N GLN A 77 3.04 7.45 2.11
CA GLN A 77 2.68 8.87 2.05
C GLN A 77 1.27 9.05 1.47
N LEU A 78 0.71 10.23 1.71
CA LEU A 78 -0.55 10.69 1.14
C LEU A 78 -0.28 11.88 0.24
N ILE A 79 -0.76 11.80 -0.99
CA ILE A 79 -0.77 12.91 -1.94
C ILE A 79 -2.14 13.57 -1.85
N LYS A 80 -2.17 14.81 -1.36
CA LYS A 80 -3.37 15.62 -1.15
C LYS A 80 -3.88 16.22 -2.47
N PRO A 81 -5.14 16.67 -2.54
CA PRO A 81 -5.71 17.26 -3.75
C PRO A 81 -4.99 18.53 -4.24
N ASP A 82 -4.43 19.32 -3.33
CA ASP A 82 -3.61 20.51 -3.61
C ASP A 82 -2.18 20.15 -4.08
N GLY A 83 -1.85 18.86 -4.14
CA GLY A 83 -0.55 18.36 -4.54
C GLY A 83 0.50 18.31 -3.43
N THR A 84 0.15 18.71 -2.20
CA THR A 84 1.01 18.51 -1.03
C THR A 84 1.15 17.03 -0.71
N ILE A 85 2.28 16.65 -0.11
CA ILE A 85 2.58 15.27 0.26
C ILE A 85 2.89 15.22 1.74
N VAL A 86 2.19 14.36 2.47
CA VAL A 86 2.37 14.16 3.91
C VAL A 86 2.66 12.69 4.22
N PRO A 87 3.45 12.38 5.27
CA PRO A 87 3.66 11.01 5.71
C PRO A 87 2.35 10.33 6.09
N ALA A 88 2.20 9.06 5.73
CA ALA A 88 1.09 8.23 6.21
C ALA A 88 1.52 7.46 7.46
N THR A 89 0.58 7.27 8.39
CA THR A 89 0.78 6.44 9.60
C THR A 89 -0.16 5.24 9.66
N LYS A 90 -1.07 5.14 8.69
CA LYS A 90 -2.03 4.05 8.55
C LYS A 90 -2.12 3.58 7.10
N ALA A 91 -2.60 2.35 6.92
CA ALA A 91 -2.95 1.81 5.62
C ALA A 91 -4.25 1.00 5.69
N ARG A 92 -5.04 1.08 4.63
CA ARG A 92 -6.16 0.18 4.44
C ARG A 92 -5.68 -1.08 3.74
N SER A 93 -6.00 -2.22 4.33
CA SER A 93 -5.72 -3.55 3.79
C SER A 93 -7.04 -4.20 3.39
N VAL A 94 -7.12 -4.73 2.16
CA VAL A 94 -8.30 -5.42 1.65
C VAL A 94 -7.88 -6.84 1.29
N PRO A 95 -8.13 -7.84 2.16
CA PRO A 95 -7.80 -9.22 1.87
C PRO A 95 -8.71 -9.75 0.74
N LYS A 96 -8.30 -10.87 0.14
CA LYS A 96 -9.18 -11.65 -0.75
C LYS A 96 -9.49 -13.01 -0.12
N PRO A 97 -10.60 -13.66 -0.51
CA PRO A 97 -10.90 -15.00 -0.02
C PRO A 97 -9.72 -15.96 -0.24
N GLY A 98 -9.35 -16.72 0.79
CA GLY A 98 -8.26 -17.69 0.75
C GLY A 98 -6.88 -17.11 1.11
N TYR A 99 -6.17 -16.54 0.13
CA TYR A 99 -4.77 -16.11 0.31
C TYR A 99 -4.42 -14.81 -0.42
N GLY A 100 -4.02 -13.76 0.29
CA GLY A 100 -3.42 -12.52 -0.26
C GLY A 100 -4.36 -11.31 -0.22
N PHE A 101 -3.97 -10.25 -0.92
CA PHE A 101 -4.68 -8.97 -0.94
C PHE A 101 -5.31 -8.69 -2.29
N ARG A 102 -6.50 -8.10 -2.27
CA ARG A 102 -7.05 -7.41 -3.44
C ARG A 102 -6.31 -6.10 -3.69
N THR A 103 -6.06 -5.36 -2.62
CA THR A 103 -5.24 -4.14 -2.60
C THR A 103 -4.87 -3.78 -1.15
N ALA A 104 -3.79 -3.02 -0.98
CA ALA A 104 -3.47 -2.31 0.24
C ALA A 104 -2.89 -0.94 -0.12
N TYR A 105 -3.25 0.10 0.63
CA TYR A 105 -2.78 1.46 0.34
C TYR A 105 -2.77 2.34 1.59
N PRO A 106 -1.82 3.30 1.67
CA PRO A 106 -1.80 4.27 2.76
C PRO A 106 -3.08 5.11 2.80
N VAL A 107 -3.52 5.46 4.00
CA VAL A 107 -4.71 6.30 4.25
C VAL A 107 -4.44 7.30 5.37
N GLU A 108 -5.34 8.26 5.54
CA GLU A 108 -5.38 9.21 6.67
C GLU A 108 -5.61 8.53 8.03
#